data_AF-A0A7W1Z758-F1
#
_entry.id   AF-A0A7W1Z758-F1
#
_cell.length_a   1.000
_cell.length_b   1.000
_cell.length_c   1.000
_cell.angle_alpha   90.00
_cell.angle_beta   90.00
_cell.angle_gamma   90.00
#
_symmetry.space_group_name_H-M   'P 1'
#
loop_
_entity.id
_entity.type
_entity.pdbx_description
1 polymer ?
#
loop_
_entity_poly.entity_id
_entity_poly.type
_entity_poly.pdbx_seq_one_letter_code
_entity_poly.pdbx_strand_id
1 'polypeptide(L)'
;VYLNNFKRATALKDKEVSLMNKDSVSREQYLKDKDDYENESLHDLVTNRNTPYRILDLEGAYVQKIDPIYLDPADSDMGRAHFFAPRKKFFGKYYDTYWVNICVIWGMSLILAFTLYFDVLKKLITGLEILFSKFSRKKGR
;
A
#
# COMPACT_ATOMS: atom_id res chain seq x y z
N VAL A 1 19.64 3.73 17.40
CA VAL A 1 18.47 2.82 17.56
C VAL A 1 18.21 1.98 16.31
N TYR A 2 17.99 2.60 15.14
CA TYR A 2 17.75 1.90 13.87
C TYR A 2 18.79 0.83 13.51
N LEU A 3 20.08 1.18 13.53
CA LEU A 3 21.17 0.24 13.19
C LEU A 3 21.21 -0.99 14.11
N ASN A 4 20.85 -0.82 15.39
CA ASN A 4 20.83 -1.93 16.35
C ASN A 4 19.63 -2.86 16.09
N ASN A 5 18.47 -2.29 15.79
CA ASN A 5 17.27 -3.05 15.42
C ASN A 5 17.50 -3.83 14.11
N PHE A 6 18.12 -3.19 13.11
CA PHE A 6 18.49 -3.83 11.86
C PHE A 6 19.44 -5.02 12.10
N LYS A 7 20.56 -4.79 12.81
CA LYS A 7 21.51 -5.86 13.16
C LYS A 7 20.84 -7.02 13.89
N ARG A 8 19.93 -6.74 14.83
CA ARG A 8 19.18 -7.76 15.55
C ARG A 8 18.24 -8.55 14.63
N ALA A 9 17.49 -7.86 13.77
CA ALA A 9 16.58 -8.51 12.82
C ALA A 9 17.34 -9.40 11.82
N THR A 10 18.48 -8.92 11.30
CA THR A 10 19.35 -9.70 10.42
C THR A 10 19.91 -10.93 11.14
N ALA A 11 20.42 -10.79 12.36
CA ALA A 11 20.95 -11.92 13.13
C ALA A 11 19.88 -12.99 13.42
N LEU A 12 18.65 -12.57 13.72
CA LEU A 12 17.53 -13.50 13.93
C LEU A 12 17.17 -14.24 12.64
N LYS A 13 17.10 -13.52 11.51
CA LYS A 13 16.84 -14.10 10.19
C LYS A 13 17.92 -15.13 9.81
N ASP A 14 19.19 -14.76 9.94
CA ASP A 14 20.31 -15.61 9.55
C ASP A 14 20.40 -16.87 10.43
N LYS A 15 20.05 -16.75 11.72
CA LYS A 15 19.89 -17.89 12.62
C LYS A 15 18.82 -18.85 12.10
N GLU A 16 17.64 -18.35 11.74
CA GLU A 16 16.53 -19.19 11.27
C GLU A 16 16.87 -19.88 9.95
N VAL A 17 17.45 -19.14 8.99
CA VAL A 17 17.92 -19.68 7.71
C VAL A 17 18.99 -20.75 7.92
N SER A 18 19.90 -20.56 8.88
CA SER A 18 20.89 -21.58 9.24
C SER A 18 20.24 -22.83 9.82
N LEU A 19 19.13 -22.70 10.56
CA LEU A 19 18.39 -23.86 11.07
C LEU A 19 17.71 -24.65 9.95
N MET A 20 17.18 -23.95 8.95
CA MET A 20 16.55 -24.53 7.76
C MET A 20 17.56 -25.14 6.77
N ASN A 21 18.85 -24.80 6.88
CA ASN A 21 19.92 -25.30 6.01
C ASN A 21 20.91 -26.24 6.73
N LYS A 22 20.51 -26.88 7.84
CA LYS A 22 21.40 -27.75 8.64
C LYS A 22 21.90 -28.99 7.89
N ASP A 23 21.07 -29.55 7.03
CA ASP A 23 21.31 -30.79 6.30
C ASP A 23 20.77 -30.68 4.86
N SER A 24 21.18 -31.60 3.99
CA SER A 24 20.83 -31.56 2.56
C SER A 24 19.33 -31.66 2.30
N VAL A 25 18.59 -32.41 3.13
CA VAL A 25 17.14 -32.60 2.98
C VAL A 25 16.39 -31.34 3.40
N SER A 26 16.74 -30.77 4.56
CA SER A 26 16.15 -29.51 5.04
C SER A 26 16.43 -28.36 4.06
N ARG A 27 17.63 -28.30 3.49
CA ARG A 27 17.98 -27.30 2.47
C ARG A 27 17.14 -27.46 1.20
N GLU A 28 16.94 -28.67 0.71
CA GLU A 28 16.13 -28.92 -0.48
C GLU A 28 14.67 -28.52 -0.23
N GLN A 29 14.12 -28.85 0.93
CA GLN A 29 12.79 -28.43 1.34
C GLN A 29 12.67 -26.90 1.42
N TYR A 30 13.65 -26.23 2.03
CA TYR A 30 13.69 -24.76 2.10
C TYR A 30 13.72 -24.12 0.71
N LEU A 31 14.52 -24.65 -0.22
CA LEU A 31 14.58 -24.15 -1.59
C LEU A 31 13.27 -24.36 -2.34
N LYS A 32 12.60 -25.50 -2.12
CA LYS A 32 11.29 -25.77 -2.70
C LYS A 32 10.22 -24.81 -2.17
N ASP A 33 10.17 -24.62 -0.85
CA ASP A 33 9.23 -23.68 -0.24
C ASP A 33 9.48 -22.25 -0.76
N LYS A 34 10.75 -21.89 -0.96
CA LYS A 34 11.11 -20.60 -1.55
C LYS A 34 10.59 -20.48 -2.99
N ASP A 35 10.75 -21.50 -3.82
CA ASP A 35 10.29 -21.51 -5.21
C ASP A 35 8.74 -21.48 -5.31
N ASP A 36 8.06 -22.19 -4.40
CA ASP A 36 6.60 -22.29 -4.39
C ASP A 36 5.91 -21.00 -3.87
N TYR A 37 6.56 -20.24 -2.98
CA TYR A 37 5.92 -19.13 -2.25
C TYR A 37 6.58 -17.75 -2.41
N GLU A 38 7.77 -17.65 -3.02
CA GLU A 38 8.45 -16.36 -3.25
C GLU A 38 8.39 -15.95 -4.72
N ASN A 39 8.01 -14.70 -4.96
CA ASN A 39 8.13 -14.08 -6.28
C ASN A 39 9.23 -13.02 -6.21
N GLU A 40 10.39 -13.31 -6.80
CA GLU A 40 11.55 -12.43 -6.76
C GLU A 40 11.25 -11.04 -7.37
N SER A 41 10.45 -11.00 -8.44
CA SER A 41 10.08 -9.72 -9.09
C SER A 41 9.17 -8.88 -8.19
N LEU A 42 8.22 -9.51 -7.50
CA LEU A 42 7.35 -8.82 -6.54
C LEU A 42 8.15 -8.37 -5.32
N HIS A 43 9.01 -9.24 -4.79
CA HIS A 43 9.89 -8.94 -3.67
C HIS A 43 10.76 -7.71 -3.97
N ASP A 44 11.44 -7.69 -5.11
CA ASP A 44 12.31 -6.59 -5.51
C ASP A 44 11.54 -5.29 -5.76
N LEU A 45 10.30 -5.39 -6.28
CA LEU A 45 9.40 -4.25 -6.44
C LEU A 45 9.00 -3.64 -5.09
N VAL A 46 8.54 -4.46 -4.13
CA VAL A 46 8.04 -3.96 -2.83
C VAL A 46 9.14 -3.55 -1.87
N THR A 47 10.35 -4.10 -2.02
CA THR A 47 11.54 -3.71 -1.25
C THR A 47 12.33 -2.57 -1.91
N ASN A 48 11.99 -2.23 -3.16
CA ASN A 48 12.68 -1.20 -3.93
C ASN A 48 14.19 -1.46 -4.03
N ARG A 49 14.58 -2.71 -4.27
CA ARG A 49 15.97 -3.19 -4.16
C ARG A 49 16.92 -2.55 -5.19
N ASN A 50 16.39 -2.17 -6.34
CA ASN A 50 17.15 -1.61 -7.46
C ASN A 50 17.32 -0.08 -7.38
N THR A 51 16.92 0.56 -6.28
CA THR A 51 17.07 2.01 -6.14
C THR A 51 18.53 2.41 -5.92
N PRO A 52 19.06 3.38 -6.70
CA PRO A 52 20.40 3.91 -6.47
C PRO A 52 20.48 4.74 -5.18
N TYR A 53 19.35 5.26 -4.70
CA TYR A 53 19.27 6.12 -3.52
C TYR A 53 18.55 5.41 -2.38
N ARG A 54 19.32 4.86 -1.44
CA ARG A 54 18.75 4.09 -0.31
C ARG A 54 18.14 4.96 0.79
N ILE A 55 18.76 6.11 1.04
CA ILE A 55 18.33 7.13 1.99
C ILE A 55 18.40 8.45 1.25
N LEU A 56 17.32 9.24 1.32
CA LEU A 56 17.31 10.60 0.81
C LEU A 56 17.53 11.56 1.96
N ASP A 57 18.41 12.54 1.74
CA ASP A 57 18.57 13.69 2.60
C ASP A 57 17.74 14.84 2.00
N LEU A 58 16.65 15.18 2.68
CA LEU A 58 15.73 16.25 2.29
C LEU A 58 15.68 17.27 3.41
N GLU A 59 16.28 18.44 3.20
CA GLU A 59 16.16 19.61 4.10
C GLU A 59 16.48 19.27 5.58
N GLY A 60 17.46 18.39 5.82
CA GLY A 60 17.87 17.95 7.15
C GLY A 60 17.07 16.76 7.72
N ALA A 61 16.17 16.18 6.93
CA ALA A 61 15.45 14.95 7.24
C ALA A 61 15.96 13.78 6.40
N TYR A 62 16.28 12.66 7.06
CA TYR A 62 16.66 11.41 6.40
C TYR A 62 15.44 10.53 6.16
N VAL A 63 15.07 10.34 4.90
CA VAL A 63 13.93 9.50 4.48
C VAL A 63 14.45 8.18 3.91
N GLN A 64 14.07 7.06 4.53
CA GLN A 64 14.41 5.73 4.04
C GLN A 64 13.59 5.39 2.79
N LYS A 65 14.27 5.03 1.70
CA LYS A 65 13.66 4.63 0.42
C LYS A 65 13.73 3.14 0.13
N ILE A 66 14.64 2.42 0.80
CA ILE A 66 14.70 0.95 0.77
C ILE A 66 13.67 0.33 1.70
N ASP A 67 13.22 -0.87 1.34
CA ASP A 67 12.37 -1.71 2.18
C ASP A 67 11.07 -1.02 2.65
N PRO A 68 10.35 -0.29 1.77
CA PRO A 68 9.18 0.48 2.20
C PRO A 68 8.05 -0.41 2.72
N ILE A 69 7.98 -1.68 2.32
CA ILE A 69 7.00 -2.64 2.84
C ILE A 69 7.14 -2.93 4.34
N TYR A 70 8.33 -2.69 4.91
CA TYR A 70 8.57 -2.88 6.35
C TYR A 70 8.56 -1.56 7.13
N LEU A 71 8.27 -0.45 6.45
CA LEU A 71 8.24 0.87 7.07
C LEU A 71 6.81 1.27 7.39
N ASP A 72 6.55 1.55 8.66
CA ASP A 72 5.29 2.16 9.08
C ASP A 72 5.28 3.67 8.82
N PRO A 73 4.14 4.25 8.42
CA PRO A 73 4.03 5.69 8.21
C PRO A 73 4.11 6.43 9.56
N ALA A 74 5.16 7.22 9.75
CA ALA A 74 5.37 7.98 10.98
C ALA A 74 4.59 9.31 10.99
N ASP A 75 4.44 9.96 9.83
CA ASP A 75 4.17 11.40 9.76
C ASP A 75 2.71 11.79 9.44
N SER A 76 1.77 10.85 9.43
CA SER A 76 0.38 11.19 9.09
C SER A 76 -0.67 10.39 9.84
N ASP A 77 -1.59 11.10 10.50
CA ASP A 77 -2.77 10.56 11.18
C ASP A 77 -4.02 10.42 10.29
N MET A 78 -3.97 10.95 9.06
CA MET A 78 -5.11 11.02 8.13
C MET A 78 -4.99 10.05 6.94
N GLY A 79 -4.34 8.90 7.12
CA GLY A 79 -4.27 7.84 6.10
C GLY A 79 -3.24 8.05 5.00
N ARG A 80 -2.49 9.17 5.01
CA ARG A 80 -1.34 9.37 4.11
C ARG A 80 -0.23 8.41 4.53
N ALA A 81 0.18 7.56 3.61
CA ALA A 81 1.28 6.64 3.78
C ALA A 81 1.95 6.47 2.41
N HIS A 82 3.22 6.06 2.39
CA HIS A 82 3.84 5.65 1.12
C HIS A 82 3.10 4.46 0.52
N PHE A 83 3.23 4.29 -0.79
CA PHE A 83 2.43 3.33 -1.56
C PHE A 83 2.54 1.89 -1.03
N PHE A 84 3.75 1.46 -0.65
CA PHE A 84 4.00 0.12 -0.14
C PHE A 84 3.85 -0.03 1.38
N ALA A 85 3.30 0.97 2.09
CA ALA A 85 3.17 0.88 3.54
C ALA A 85 2.31 -0.33 3.96
N PRO A 86 2.77 -1.17 4.92
CA PRO A 86 2.04 -2.35 5.35
C PRO A 86 0.75 -1.97 6.12
N ARG A 87 0.76 -0.79 6.74
CA ARG A 87 -0.34 -0.26 7.54
C ARG A 87 -0.64 1.18 7.16
N LYS A 88 -1.91 1.56 7.24
CA LYS A 88 -2.39 2.94 7.14
C LYS A 88 -2.81 3.42 8.53
N LYS A 89 -2.38 4.61 8.89
CA LYS A 89 -2.75 5.24 10.16
C LYS A 89 -3.98 6.11 9.95
N PHE A 90 -5.08 5.77 10.61
CA PHE A 90 -6.33 6.54 10.61
C PHE A 90 -6.72 6.86 12.05
N PHE A 91 -6.94 8.13 12.36
CA PHE A 91 -7.37 8.60 13.68
C PHE A 91 -6.50 8.05 14.84
N GLY A 92 -5.18 8.04 14.64
CA GLY A 92 -4.21 7.56 15.63
C GLY A 92 -4.10 6.02 15.76
N LYS A 93 -4.91 5.25 15.03
CA LYS A 93 -4.85 3.77 15.01
C LYS A 93 -4.25 3.27 13.69
N TYR A 94 -3.49 2.19 13.76
CA TYR A 94 -2.94 1.51 12.59
C TYR A 94 -3.91 0.44 12.10
N TYR A 95 -4.19 0.45 10.81
CA TYR A 95 -5.01 -0.54 10.12
C TYR A 95 -4.19 -1.17 9.00
N ASP A 96 -4.26 -2.49 8.84
CA ASP A 96 -3.53 -3.17 7.78
C ASP A 96 -4.03 -2.72 6.40
N THR A 97 -3.07 -2.39 5.53
CA THR A 97 -3.35 -1.93 4.16
C THR A 97 -4.17 -2.95 3.38
N TYR A 98 -3.99 -4.24 3.68
CA TYR A 98 -4.78 -5.34 3.10
C TYR A 98 -6.29 -5.13 3.28
N TRP A 99 -6.75 -4.95 4.53
CA TRP A 99 -8.17 -4.78 4.82
C TRP A 99 -8.71 -3.46 4.29
N VAL A 100 -7.92 -2.39 4.39
CA VAL A 100 -8.32 -1.09 3.84
C VAL A 100 -8.55 -1.18 2.33
N ASN A 101 -7.62 -1.80 1.59
CA ASN A 101 -7.74 -1.96 0.14
C ASN A 101 -8.95 -2.83 -0.24
N ILE A 102 -9.18 -3.94 0.48
CA ILE A 102 -10.36 -4.79 0.26
C ILE A 102 -11.65 -3.98 0.49
N CYS A 103 -11.76 -3.26 1.61
CA CYS A 103 -12.93 -2.42 1.89
C CYS A 103 -13.15 -1.35 0.81
N VAL A 104 -12.08 -0.76 0.27
CA VAL A 104 -12.17 0.24 -0.81
C VAL A 104 -12.68 -0.40 -2.10
N ILE A 105 -12.14 -1.56 -2.51
CA ILE A 105 -12.59 -2.28 -3.71
C ILE A 105 -14.06 -2.67 -3.59
N TRP A 106 -14.45 -3.29 -2.48
CA TRP A 106 -15.85 -3.62 -2.22
C TRP A 106 -16.74 -2.39 -2.14
N GLY A 107 -16.27 -1.32 -1.51
CA GLY A 107 -16.96 -0.03 -1.43
C GLY A 107 -17.23 0.56 -2.82
N MET A 108 -16.22 0.60 -3.70
CA MET A 108 -16.40 1.06 -5.07
C MET A 108 -17.41 0.21 -5.83
N SER A 109 -17.35 -1.11 -5.70
CA SER A 109 -18.30 -2.04 -6.34
C SER A 109 -19.74 -1.85 -5.83
N LEU A 110 -19.93 -1.72 -4.52
CA LEU A 110 -21.25 -1.50 -3.92
C LEU A 110 -21.82 -0.13 -4.27
N ILE A 111 -20.99 0.92 -4.23
CA ILE A 111 -21.38 2.27 -4.66
C ILE A 111 -21.81 2.23 -6.12
N LEU A 112 -21.02 1.59 -6.99
CA LEU A 112 -21.37 1.45 -8.39
C LEU A 112 -22.71 0.74 -8.57
N ALA A 113 -22.90 -0.42 -7.93
CA ALA A 113 -24.16 -1.17 -7.97
C ALA A 113 -25.36 -0.33 -7.48
N PHE A 114 -25.18 0.41 -6.38
CA PHE A 114 -26.20 1.33 -5.85
C PHE A 114 -26.52 2.47 -6.84
N THR A 115 -25.50 3.10 -7.42
CA THR A 115 -25.70 4.22 -8.37
C THR A 115 -26.43 3.78 -9.63
N LEU A 116 -26.19 2.56 -10.10
CA LEU A 116 -26.90 1.95 -11.22
C LEU A 116 -28.34 1.59 -10.84
N TYR A 117 -28.56 0.95 -9.70
CA TYR A 117 -29.90 0.55 -9.25
C TYR A 117 -30.86 1.73 -9.11
N PHE A 118 -30.39 2.87 -8.61
CA PHE A 118 -31.21 4.07 -8.41
C PHE A 118 -31.22 5.04 -9.59
N ASP A 119 -30.62 4.65 -10.73
CA ASP A 119 -30.42 5.50 -11.91
C ASP A 119 -29.82 6.88 -11.56
N VAL A 120 -28.89 6.91 -10.59
CA VAL A 120 -28.31 8.16 -10.06
C VAL A 120 -27.66 8.96 -11.18
N LEU A 121 -26.96 8.29 -12.11
CA LEU A 121 -26.33 8.93 -13.26
C LEU A 121 -27.36 9.67 -14.14
N LYS A 122 -28.49 9.04 -14.43
CA LYS A 122 -29.57 9.65 -15.22
C LYS A 122 -30.12 10.88 -14.52
N LYS A 123 -30.37 10.79 -13.22
CA LYS A 123 -30.86 11.92 -12.41
C LYS A 123 -29.85 13.08 -12.38
N LEU A 124 -28.55 12.78 -12.31
CA LEU A 124 -27.50 13.80 -12.39
C LEU A 124 -27.49 14.51 -13.75
N ILE A 125 -27.58 13.77 -14.86
CA ILE A 125 -27.62 14.35 -16.22
C ILE A 125 -28.85 15.25 -16.38
N THR A 126 -30.05 14.78 -16.03
CA THR A 126 -31.28 15.59 -16.10
C THR A 126 -31.21 16.82 -15.19
N GLY A 127 -30.63 16.68 -13.99
CA GLY A 127 -30.41 17.80 -13.08
C GLY A 127 -29.48 18.88 -13.67
N LEU A 128 -28.40 18.46 -14.33
CA LEU A 128 -27.48 19.37 -15.03
C LEU A 128 -28.17 20.09 -16.19
N GLU A 129 -28.99 19.40 -16.99
CA GLU A 129 -29.76 20.00 -18.09
C GLU A 129 -30.71 21.10 -17.61
N ILE A 130 -31.42 20.86 -16.50
CA ILE A 130 -32.31 21.86 -15.88
C ILE A 130 -31.50 23.06 -15.36
N LEU A 131 -30.32 22.82 -14.80
CA LEU A 131 -29.44 23.89 -14.31
C LEU A 131 -28.91 24.76 -15.48
N PHE A 132 -28.41 24.14 -16.54
CA PHE A 132 -27.88 24.83 -17.73
C PHE A 132 -28.96 25.59 -18.48
N SER A 133 -30.15 25.03 -18.63
CA SER A 133 -31.28 25.73 -19.27
C SER A 133 -31.74 26.95 -18.46
N LYS A 134 -31.76 26.86 -17.12
CA LYS A 134 -32.01 28.03 -16.25
C LYS A 134 -30.93 29.10 -16.39
N PHE A 135 -29.65 28.71 -16.49
CA PHE A 135 -28.55 29.66 -16.65
C PHE A 135 -28.57 30.36 -18.02
N SER A 136 -28.83 29.61 -19.10
CA SER A 136 -28.99 30.14 -20.45
C SER A 136 -30.14 31.15 -20.55
N ARG A 137 -31.29 30.83 -19.94
CA ARG A 137 -32.48 31.70 -19.94
C ARG A 137 -32.29 33.00 -19.15
N LYS A 138 -31.36 33.03 -18.18
CA LYS A 138 -31.02 34.23 -17.40
C LYS A 138 -30.08 35.19 -18.14
N LYS A 139 -29.32 34.71 -19.13
CA LYS A 139 -28.38 35.52 -19.93
C LYS A 139 -29.04 36.24 -21.12
N GLY A 140 -30.23 35.79 -21.54
CA GLY A 140 -31.02 36.39 -22.63
C GLY A 140 -32.08 37.40 -22.19
N ARG A 141 -32.02 37.88 -20.94
CA ARG A 141 -32.86 38.95 -20.38
C ARG A 141 -32.01 40.11 -19.92
#